data_AF-A0A661I649-F1
#
_entry.id   AF-A0A661I649-F1
#
_cell.length_a   1.000
_cell.length_b   1.000
_cell.length_c   1.000
_cell.angle_alpha   90.00
_cell.angle_beta   90.00
_cell.angle_gamma   90.00
#
_symmetry.space_group_name_H-M   'P 1'
#
loop_
_entity.id
_entity.type
_entity.pdbx_description
1 polymer ?
#
loop_
_entity_poly.entity_id
_entity_poly.type
_entity_poly.pdbx_seq_one_letter_code
_entity_poly.pdbx_strand_id
1 'polypeptide(L)'
;NDINIINISYEHHEKEFINKNVDAVVTFEPVKTKLLKSGAHIIFDSTQIPGEIIDVMIVKTKTLKAKKQEIQALVDAWYKSVKYISTNTKDSMQKMADYEQINITEFIVAFDGIDVPSKEHNQIFFKLKLNTAIELMQRTLMKKHFIQNKTKPSSLYSDEFL
;
A
#
# COMPACT_ATOMS: atom_id res chain seq x y z
N ASN A 1 8.09 28.95 -1.25
CA ASN A 1 7.77 27.52 -1.37
C ASN A 1 8.97 26.83 -1.96
N ASP A 2 9.53 25.87 -1.22
CA ASP A 2 10.83 25.27 -1.56
C ASP A 2 10.71 24.14 -2.59
N ILE A 3 9.48 23.72 -2.91
CA ILE A 3 9.17 22.68 -3.91
C ILE A 3 7.93 23.07 -4.73
N ASN A 4 7.86 22.55 -5.96
CA ASN A 4 6.68 22.61 -6.83
C ASN A 4 6.09 21.19 -7.00
N ILE A 5 4.82 20.99 -6.67
CA ILE A 5 4.16 19.67 -6.73
C ILE A 5 3.50 19.52 -8.10
N ILE A 6 3.84 18.45 -8.82
CA ILE A 6 3.27 18.11 -10.13
C ILE A 6 2.54 16.78 -9.99
N ASN A 7 1.25 16.75 -10.37
CA ASN A 7 0.47 15.53 -10.35
C ASN A 7 0.77 14.68 -11.59
N ILE A 8 1.41 13.54 -11.39
CA ILE A 8 1.82 12.61 -12.45
C ILE A 8 1.42 11.20 -12.00
N SER A 9 0.77 10.46 -12.89
CA SER A 9 0.43 9.05 -12.65
C SER A 9 1.70 8.21 -12.49
N TYR A 10 1.69 7.24 -11.57
CA TYR A 10 2.90 6.51 -11.16
C TYR A 10 3.57 5.78 -12.33
N GLU A 11 2.80 5.35 -13.34
CA GLU A 11 3.29 4.69 -14.55
C GLU A 11 4.22 5.59 -15.38
N HIS A 12 4.14 6.92 -15.20
CA HIS A 12 4.98 7.89 -15.88
C HIS A 12 6.17 8.37 -15.04
N HIS A 13 6.24 8.03 -13.74
CA HIS A 13 7.30 8.54 -12.85
C HIS A 13 8.71 8.23 -13.36
N GLU A 14 8.93 7.01 -13.86
CA GLU A 14 10.22 6.60 -14.45
C GLU A 14 10.61 7.51 -15.61
N LYS A 15 9.72 7.65 -16.59
CA LYS A 15 9.94 8.45 -17.80
C LYS A 15 10.18 9.92 -17.47
N GLU A 16 9.36 10.52 -16.62
CA GLU A 16 9.43 11.94 -16.29
C GLU A 16 10.70 12.27 -15.48
N PHE A 17 11.13 11.35 -14.61
CA PHE A 17 12.39 11.49 -13.88
C PHE A 17 13.60 11.36 -14.81
N ILE A 18 13.66 10.34 -15.67
CA ILE A 18 14.77 10.13 -16.62
C ILE A 18 14.90 11.30 -17.60
N ASN A 19 13.79 11.85 -18.06
CA ASN A 19 13.76 13.02 -18.95
C ASN A 19 14.08 14.34 -18.24
N LYS A 20 14.29 14.32 -16.92
CA LYS A 20 14.56 15.50 -16.07
C LYS A 20 13.42 16.53 -16.09
N ASN A 21 12.18 16.06 -16.26
CA ASN A 21 10.99 16.90 -16.14
C ASN A 21 10.59 17.11 -14.67
N VAL A 22 11.09 16.25 -13.77
CA VAL A 22 10.95 16.35 -12.31
C VAL A 22 12.27 16.04 -11.61
N ASP A 23 12.52 16.68 -10.48
CA ASP A 23 13.73 16.47 -9.67
C ASP A 23 13.64 15.27 -8.73
N ALA A 24 12.42 14.88 -8.33
CA ALA A 24 12.14 13.75 -7.45
C ALA A 24 10.73 13.20 -7.68
N VAL A 25 10.52 11.94 -7.35
CA VAL A 25 9.20 11.27 -7.41
C VAL A 25 8.91 10.55 -6.10
N VAL A 26 7.64 10.53 -5.69
CA VAL A 26 7.14 9.67 -4.61
C VAL A 26 6.46 8.48 -5.29
N THR A 27 7.09 7.31 -5.22
CA THR A 27 6.68 6.11 -5.98
C THR A 27 6.78 4.83 -5.13
N PHE A 28 6.28 3.74 -5.68
CA PHE A 28 6.34 2.39 -5.13
C PHE A 28 6.90 1.40 -6.19
N GLU A 29 6.98 0.13 -5.84
CA GLU A 29 7.44 -0.93 -6.74
C GLU A 29 6.45 -1.17 -7.89
N PRO A 30 6.89 -1.59 -9.08
CA PRO A 30 8.27 -1.88 -9.46
C PRO A 30 9.06 -0.63 -9.94
N VAL A 31 8.42 0.54 -9.99
CA VAL A 31 9.03 1.78 -10.50
C VAL A 31 10.24 2.20 -9.67
N LYS A 32 10.18 2.05 -8.34
CA LYS A 32 11.32 2.28 -7.44
C LYS A 32 12.56 1.50 -7.88
N THR A 33 12.42 0.19 -8.10
CA THR A 33 13.52 -0.67 -8.57
C THR A 33 14.10 -0.20 -9.92
N LYS A 34 13.24 0.18 -10.88
CA LYS A 34 13.69 0.65 -12.20
C LYS A 34 14.46 1.98 -12.12
N LEU A 35 14.01 2.90 -11.28
CA LEU A 35 14.68 4.18 -11.05
C LEU A 35 16.05 4.00 -10.39
N LEU A 36 16.16 3.13 -9.39
CA LEU A 36 17.45 2.81 -8.75
C LEU A 36 18.47 2.27 -9.76
N LYS A 37 18.02 1.40 -10.67
CA LYS A 37 18.86 0.90 -11.79
C LYS A 37 19.28 2.01 -12.76
N SER A 38 18.43 3.03 -12.92
CA SER A 38 18.71 4.20 -13.75
C SER A 38 19.58 5.25 -13.04
N GLY A 39 20.11 4.95 -11.85
CA GLY A 39 21.01 5.82 -11.10
C GLY A 39 20.32 6.79 -10.14
N ALA A 40 19.01 6.65 -9.92
CA ALA A 40 18.33 7.38 -8.85
C ALA A 40 18.81 6.91 -7.47
N HIS A 41 18.61 7.74 -6.45
CA HIS A 41 18.91 7.41 -5.06
C HIS A 41 17.71 7.71 -4.16
N ILE A 42 17.57 6.95 -3.08
CA ILE A 42 16.52 7.14 -2.08
C ILE A 42 16.95 8.29 -1.16
N ILE A 43 16.11 9.32 -1.06
CA ILE A 43 16.27 10.42 -0.09
C ILE A 43 15.37 10.24 1.14
N PHE A 44 14.29 9.47 1.00
CA PHE A 44 13.32 9.16 2.04
C PHE A 44 12.53 7.90 1.64
N ASP A 45 12.17 7.06 2.60
CA ASP A 45 11.30 5.90 2.38
C ASP A 45 10.38 5.64 3.59
N SER A 46 9.41 4.72 3.41
CA SER A 46 8.40 4.41 4.42
C SER A 46 8.93 3.73 5.67
N THR A 47 10.18 3.23 5.69
CA THR A 47 10.79 2.67 6.91
C THR A 47 11.03 3.74 7.97
N GLN A 48 11.13 5.01 7.55
CA GLN A 48 11.27 6.18 8.42
C GLN A 48 9.94 6.66 9.03
N ILE A 49 8.80 6.16 8.52
CA ILE A 49 7.43 6.45 9.00
C ILE A 49 6.65 5.15 9.24
N PRO A 50 7.11 4.28 10.15
CA PRO A 50 6.56 2.94 10.32
C PRO A 50 5.09 2.97 10.72
N GLY A 51 4.26 2.25 9.96
CA GLY A 51 2.82 2.12 10.21
C GLY A 51 1.96 3.30 9.71
N GLU A 52 2.53 4.26 8.99
CA GLU A 52 1.77 5.36 8.38
C GLU A 52 1.22 5.01 6.98
N ILE A 53 1.91 4.14 6.24
CA ILE A 53 1.48 3.67 4.92
C ILE A 53 0.83 2.29 5.07
N ILE A 54 -0.46 2.19 4.77
CA ILE A 54 -1.26 0.97 4.93
C ILE A 54 -2.13 0.77 3.69
N ASP A 55 -1.97 -0.37 3.03
CA ASP A 55 -2.87 -0.79 1.96
C ASP A 55 -4.12 -1.45 2.55
N VAL A 56 -5.30 -1.04 2.06
CA VAL A 56 -6.59 -1.47 2.59
C VAL A 56 -7.53 -1.92 1.47
N MET A 57 -8.32 -2.95 1.76
CA MET A 57 -9.46 -3.33 0.92
C MET A 57 -10.71 -2.56 1.39
N ILE A 58 -11.32 -1.78 0.49
CA ILE A 58 -12.52 -1.01 0.79
C ILE A 58 -13.68 -1.54 -0.06
N VAL A 59 -14.81 -1.82 0.59
CA VAL A 59 -16.05 -2.23 -0.07
C VAL A 59 -17.15 -1.22 0.22
N LYS A 60 -17.91 -0.84 -0.82
CA LYS A 60 -19.07 0.05 -0.67
C LYS A 60 -20.09 -0.59 0.27
N THR A 61 -20.62 0.16 1.23
CA THR A 61 -21.59 -0.34 2.23
C THR A 61 -22.82 -1.01 1.60
N LYS A 62 -23.33 -0.51 0.47
CA LYS A 62 -24.45 -1.14 -0.26
C LYS A 62 -24.09 -2.54 -0.75
N THR A 63 -22.89 -2.69 -1.33
CA THR A 63 -22.38 -3.99 -1.78
C THR A 63 -22.14 -4.91 -0.60
N LEU A 64 -21.56 -4.40 0.49
CA LEU A 64 -21.34 -5.15 1.73
C LEU A 64 -22.61 -5.82 2.25
N LYS A 65 -23.71 -5.06 2.33
CA LYS A 65 -25.01 -5.55 2.78
C LYS A 65 -25.64 -6.55 1.81
N ALA A 66 -25.46 -6.37 0.50
CA ALA A 66 -26.08 -7.21 -0.52
C ALA A 66 -25.31 -8.50 -0.81
N LYS A 67 -24.00 -8.52 -0.53
CA LYS A 67 -23.05 -9.55 -0.99
C LYS A 67 -22.16 -10.08 0.13
N LYS A 68 -22.74 -10.25 1.32
CA LYS A 68 -21.99 -10.60 2.54
C LYS A 68 -21.24 -11.93 2.37
N GLN A 69 -21.85 -12.94 1.78
CA GLN A 69 -21.21 -14.25 1.58
C GLN A 69 -20.05 -14.18 0.60
N GLU A 70 -20.22 -13.47 -0.52
CA GLU A 70 -19.17 -13.31 -1.52
C GLU A 70 -17.99 -12.50 -0.99
N ILE A 71 -18.24 -11.52 -0.13
CA ILE A 71 -17.19 -10.72 0.51
C ILE A 71 -16.44 -11.54 1.57
N GLN A 72 -17.14 -12.37 2.36
CA GLN A 72 -16.47 -13.32 3.25
C GLN A 72 -15.57 -14.27 2.47
N ALA A 73 -16.08 -14.81 1.34
CA ALA A 73 -15.29 -15.69 0.48
C ALA A 73 -14.04 -14.99 -0.09
N LEU A 74 -14.13 -13.70 -0.42
CA LEU A 74 -12.98 -12.91 -0.87
C LEU A 74 -11.94 -12.74 0.25
N VAL A 75 -12.36 -12.44 1.48
CA VAL A 75 -11.46 -12.32 2.64
C VAL A 75 -10.82 -13.67 2.97
N ASP A 76 -11.57 -14.76 2.92
CA ASP A 76 -11.05 -16.11 3.13
C ASP A 76 -10.05 -16.49 2.03
N ALA A 77 -10.30 -16.11 0.79
CA ALA A 77 -9.38 -16.32 -0.32
C ALA A 77 -8.08 -15.52 -0.13
N TRP A 78 -8.16 -14.27 0.33
CA TRP A 78 -6.98 -13.46 0.67
C TRP A 78 -6.10 -14.17 1.69
N TYR A 79 -6.67 -14.65 2.81
CA TYR A 79 -5.87 -15.33 3.83
C TYR A 79 -5.36 -16.71 3.41
N LYS A 80 -6.06 -17.41 2.50
CA LYS A 80 -5.51 -18.59 1.84
C LYS A 80 -4.26 -18.23 1.02
N SER A 81 -4.28 -17.11 0.29
CA SER A 81 -3.11 -16.61 -0.45
C SER A 81 -1.97 -16.21 0.49
N VAL A 82 -2.24 -15.51 1.60
CA VAL A 82 -1.21 -15.17 2.61
C VAL A 82 -0.55 -16.44 3.17
N LYS A 83 -1.34 -17.47 3.49
CA LYS A 83 -0.81 -18.77 3.91
C LYS A 83 -0.02 -19.47 2.80
N TYR A 84 -0.47 -19.33 1.55
CA TYR A 84 0.24 -19.90 0.41
C TYR A 84 1.63 -19.24 0.24
N ILE A 85 1.71 -17.91 0.36
CA ILE A 85 2.97 -17.17 0.30
C ILE A 85 3.96 -17.65 1.38
N SER A 86 3.50 -17.87 2.60
CA SER A 86 4.38 -18.30 3.70
C SER A 86 4.82 -19.77 3.59
N THR A 87 4.01 -20.63 2.98
CA THR A 87 4.30 -22.08 2.85
C THR A 87 4.96 -22.46 1.52
N ASN A 88 4.80 -21.64 0.48
CA ASN A 88 5.29 -21.85 -0.88
C ASN A 88 6.07 -20.62 -1.35
N THR A 89 6.98 -20.12 -0.52
CA THR A 89 7.64 -18.81 -0.70
C THR A 89 8.31 -18.67 -2.06
N LYS A 90 9.15 -19.64 -2.47
CA LYS A 90 9.86 -19.55 -3.76
C LYS A 90 8.90 -19.45 -4.95
N ASP A 91 7.88 -20.31 -4.98
CA ASP A 91 6.88 -20.32 -6.06
C ASP A 91 6.07 -19.01 -6.06
N SER A 92 5.66 -18.54 -4.88
CA SER A 92 4.91 -17.29 -4.74
C SER A 92 5.72 -16.07 -5.18
N MET A 93 7.00 -15.99 -4.78
CA MET A 93 7.90 -14.92 -5.22
C MET A 93 8.10 -14.94 -6.73
N GLN A 94 8.23 -16.13 -7.36
CA GLN A 94 8.33 -16.22 -8.81
C GLN A 94 7.07 -15.72 -9.50
N LYS A 95 5.88 -16.17 -9.06
CA LYS A 95 4.60 -15.74 -9.65
C LYS A 95 4.38 -14.24 -9.56
N MET A 96 4.71 -13.64 -8.41
CA MET A 96 4.54 -12.20 -8.21
C MET A 96 5.61 -11.40 -8.98
N ALA A 97 6.86 -11.89 -9.07
CA ALA A 97 7.89 -11.29 -9.91
C ALA A 97 7.51 -11.28 -11.39
N ASP A 98 6.95 -12.40 -11.89
CA ASP A 98 6.46 -12.51 -13.27
C ASP A 98 5.32 -11.53 -13.54
N TYR A 99 4.40 -11.38 -12.58
CA TYR A 99 3.30 -10.42 -12.67
C TYR A 99 3.79 -8.97 -12.71
N GLU A 100 4.74 -8.61 -11.84
CA GLU A 100 5.35 -7.26 -11.79
C GLU A 100 6.38 -7.00 -12.90
N GLN A 101 6.72 -8.04 -13.69
CA GLN A 101 7.70 -7.98 -14.77
C GLN A 101 9.09 -7.52 -14.31
N ILE A 102 9.53 -7.99 -13.14
CA ILE A 102 10.88 -7.79 -12.60
C ILE A 102 11.54 -9.12 -12.27
N ASN A 103 12.86 -9.10 -12.03
CA ASN A 103 13.57 -10.32 -11.66
C ASN A 103 13.14 -10.81 -10.27
N ILE A 104 13.09 -12.13 -10.05
CA ILE A 104 12.76 -12.72 -8.74
C ILE A 104 13.63 -12.18 -7.59
N THR A 105 14.93 -11.96 -7.81
CA THR A 105 15.82 -11.41 -6.77
C THR A 105 15.43 -9.98 -6.41
N GLU A 106 15.00 -9.17 -7.37
CA GLU A 106 14.51 -7.82 -7.14
C GLU A 106 13.16 -7.85 -6.42
N PHE A 107 12.27 -8.74 -6.84
CA PHE A 107 10.97 -8.91 -6.21
C PHE A 107 11.12 -9.35 -4.74
N ILE A 108 12.04 -10.26 -4.43
CA ILE A 108 12.29 -10.68 -3.04
C ILE A 108 12.71 -9.47 -2.18
N VAL A 109 13.60 -8.61 -2.67
CA VAL A 109 14.01 -7.39 -1.94
C VAL A 109 12.85 -6.40 -1.80
N ALA A 110 12.06 -6.22 -2.85
CA ALA A 110 10.86 -5.38 -2.82
C ALA A 110 9.84 -5.90 -1.79
N PHE A 111 9.60 -7.21 -1.78
CA PHE A 111 8.63 -7.86 -0.92
C PHE A 111 9.07 -7.88 0.56
N ASP A 112 10.37 -7.94 0.84
CA ASP A 112 10.92 -7.86 2.21
C ASP A 112 10.56 -6.53 2.90
N GLY A 113 10.33 -5.47 2.12
CA GLY A 113 9.85 -4.18 2.63
C GLY A 113 8.35 -4.14 2.98
N ILE A 114 7.62 -5.25 2.82
CA ILE A 114 6.16 -5.33 3.02
C ILE A 114 5.85 -6.22 4.22
N ASP A 115 5.14 -5.67 5.20
CA ASP A 115 4.51 -6.48 6.26
C ASP A 115 3.15 -7.00 5.76
N VAL A 116 3.07 -8.32 5.54
CA VAL A 116 1.81 -9.00 5.17
C VAL A 116 1.22 -9.65 6.43
N PRO A 117 0.28 -8.99 7.13
CA PRO A 117 -0.18 -9.47 8.43
C PRO A 117 -1.00 -10.76 8.30
N SER A 118 -0.82 -11.66 9.27
CA SER A 118 -1.75 -12.77 9.47
C SER A 118 -3.15 -12.26 9.80
N LYS A 119 -4.15 -13.15 9.80
CA LYS A 119 -5.52 -12.81 10.18
C LYS A 119 -5.58 -12.23 11.61
N GLU A 120 -4.90 -12.88 12.53
CA GLU A 120 -4.80 -12.48 13.94
C GLU A 120 -4.07 -11.13 14.10
N HIS A 121 -2.96 -10.93 13.39
CA HIS A 121 -2.24 -9.66 13.43
C HIS A 121 -3.08 -8.54 12.84
N ASN A 122 -3.82 -8.79 11.75
CA ASN A 122 -4.68 -7.78 11.14
C ASN A 122 -5.82 -7.35 12.10
N GLN A 123 -6.42 -8.27 12.85
CA GLN A 123 -7.40 -7.92 13.89
C GLN A 123 -6.81 -6.97 14.96
N ILE A 124 -5.54 -7.17 15.34
CA ILE A 124 -4.84 -6.28 16.29
C ILE A 124 -4.62 -4.90 15.66
N PHE A 125 -4.17 -4.85 14.40
CA PHE A 125 -3.97 -3.60 13.66
C PHE A 125 -5.26 -2.77 13.58
N PHE A 126 -6.39 -3.40 13.23
CA PHE A 126 -7.71 -2.77 13.16
C PHE A 126 -8.13 -2.15 14.49
N LYS A 127 -7.79 -2.78 15.62
CA LYS A 127 -8.18 -2.30 16.96
C LYS A 127 -7.27 -1.20 17.49
N LEU A 128 -5.96 -1.31 17.26
CA LEU A 128 -4.97 -0.49 17.98
C LEU A 128 -4.33 0.62 17.13
N LYS A 129 -4.09 0.39 15.84
CA LYS A 129 -3.20 1.24 15.03
C LYS A 129 -3.93 2.00 13.93
N LEU A 130 -4.98 1.42 13.35
CA LEU A 130 -5.67 2.02 12.19
C LEU A 130 -6.31 3.38 12.53
N ASN A 131 -6.88 3.53 13.72
CA ASN A 131 -7.41 4.82 14.18
C ASN A 131 -6.35 5.91 14.20
N THR A 132 -5.16 5.62 14.70
CA THR A 132 -4.05 6.57 14.77
C THR A 132 -3.60 6.99 13.38
N ALA A 133 -3.48 6.04 12.44
CA ALA A 133 -3.13 6.33 11.05
C ALA A 133 -4.19 7.22 10.37
N ILE A 134 -5.48 6.91 10.54
CA ILE A 134 -6.58 7.74 10.00
C ILE A 134 -6.57 9.15 10.60
N GLU A 135 -6.35 9.28 11.91
CA GLU A 135 -6.26 10.57 12.60
C GLU A 135 -5.09 11.43 12.12
N LEU A 136 -3.93 10.81 11.90
CA LEU A 136 -2.76 11.48 11.35
C LEU A 136 -3.01 11.94 9.91
N MET A 137 -3.51 11.05 9.06
CA MET A 137 -3.83 11.33 7.66
C MET A 137 -4.85 12.47 7.55
N GLN A 138 -5.99 12.40 8.26
CA GLN A 138 -7.01 13.45 8.16
C GLN A 138 -6.48 14.80 8.65
N ARG A 139 -5.65 14.83 9.70
CA ARG A 139 -5.03 16.06 10.20
C ARG A 139 -4.13 16.68 9.14
N THR A 140 -3.32 15.87 8.47
CA THR A 140 -2.43 16.31 7.39
C THR A 140 -3.23 16.83 6.20
N LEU A 141 -4.25 16.08 5.75
CA LEU A 141 -5.12 16.47 4.64
C LEU A 141 -5.89 17.76 4.92
N MET A 142 -6.39 17.95 6.14
CA MET A 142 -7.05 19.20 6.56
C MET A 142 -6.07 20.38 6.59
N LYS A 143 -4.87 20.19 7.15
CA LYS A 143 -3.82 21.22 7.17
C LYS A 143 -3.41 21.65 5.76
N LYS A 144 -3.51 20.74 4.79
CA LYS A 144 -3.26 21.00 3.36
C LYS A 144 -4.53 21.41 2.58
N HIS A 145 -5.67 21.56 3.26
CA HIS A 145 -6.96 21.91 2.67
C HIS A 145 -7.46 20.94 1.58
N PHE A 146 -7.01 19.68 1.60
CA PHE A 146 -7.51 18.62 0.71
C PHE A 146 -8.87 18.06 1.15
N ILE A 147 -9.19 18.16 2.44
CA ILE A 147 -10.50 17.83 2.99
C ILE A 147 -10.95 18.94 3.95
N GLN A 148 -12.27 19.12 4.06
CA GLN A 148 -12.87 20.16 4.91
C GLN A 148 -13.41 19.61 6.23
N ASN A 149 -13.82 18.34 6.25
CA ASN A 149 -14.51 17.73 7.38
C ASN A 149 -13.73 16.53 7.90
N LYS A 150 -13.74 16.37 9.23
CA LYS A 150 -13.26 15.14 9.88
C LYS A 150 -14.30 14.04 9.77
N THR A 151 -13.82 12.81 9.76
CA THR A 151 -14.67 11.63 9.92
C THR A 151 -14.24 10.90 11.18
N LYS A 152 -15.18 10.30 11.92
CA LYS A 152 -14.86 9.42 13.03
C LYS A 152 -14.19 8.16 12.47
N PRO A 153 -12.92 7.86 12.80
CA PRO A 153 -12.24 6.69 12.22
C PRO A 153 -13.01 5.38 12.38
N SER A 154 -13.61 5.17 13.56
CA SER A 154 -14.40 3.97 13.87
C SER A 154 -15.68 3.80 13.05
N SER A 155 -16.09 4.78 12.24
CA SER A 155 -17.23 4.63 11.32
C SER A 155 -16.82 4.21 9.91
N LEU A 156 -15.51 4.12 9.63
CA LEU A 156 -14.98 3.85 8.29
C LEU A 156 -14.67 2.37 8.05
N TYR A 157 -14.53 1.57 9.10
CA TYR A 157 -14.08 0.19 8.97
C TYR A 157 -14.78 -0.74 9.96
N SER A 158 -14.72 -2.04 9.68
CA SER A 158 -15.20 -3.11 10.55
C SER A 158 -14.29 -4.33 10.38
N ASP A 159 -14.10 -5.08 11.45
CA ASP A 159 -13.42 -6.38 11.46
C ASP A 159 -14.40 -7.56 11.35
N GLU A 160 -15.67 -7.33 10.98
CA GLU A 160 -16.71 -8.39 10.97
C GLU A 160 -16.43 -9.55 10.01
N PHE A 161 -15.55 -9.36 9.02
CA PHE A 161 -15.14 -10.38 8.05
C PHE A 161 -13.77 -10.99 8.35
N LEU A 162 -13.07 -10.45 9.36
CA LEU A 162 -11.78 -10.95 9.83
C LEU A 162 -11.96 -12.07 10.84
#